data_AF-A0A1G0GMU5-F1
#
_entry.id   AF-A0A1G0GMU5-F1
#
_cell.length_a   1.000
_cell.length_b   1.000
_cell.length_c   1.000
_cell.angle_alpha   90.00
_cell.angle_beta   90.00
_cell.angle_gamma   90.00
#
_symmetry.space_group_name_H-M   'P 1'
#
loop_
_entity.id
_entity.type
_entity.pdbx_description
1 polymer ?
#
loop_
_entity_poly.entity_id
_entity_poly.type
_entity_poly.pdbx_seq_one_letter_code
_entity_poly.pdbx_strand_id
1 'polypeptide(L)'
;MLPQHVAIIMDGNGRWAKKRFLPRIAGHRMGVKAVRRAIQFCVNHKINTLTLYALSVENFLCRPETEIKFLIGLLADSIQKNMDEMHAQNIRMRIVGDHTVFGPTVREQIERAQSLTKNNTGLNLVVALHYSGRWDIVQAAQQFAQHAIQNNINPATLTETDFAKFLCLHDLPEPDLMIRTSGEQRISNFMLWQFAYTELYFIDTLWPDFDDAAFENAITEFQKRDRRYGKISEQICYQPE
;
A
#
# COMPACT_ATOMS: atom_id res chain seq x y z
N MET A 1 -9.13 -19.33 3.25
CA MET A 1 -9.71 -17.97 3.41
C MET A 1 -8.96 -17.02 2.48
N LEU A 2 -9.63 -16.10 1.79
CA LEU A 2 -8.95 -15.06 1.01
C LEU A 2 -8.53 -13.90 1.92
N PRO A 3 -7.37 -13.24 1.68
CA PRO A 3 -7.00 -12.04 2.40
C PRO A 3 -7.98 -10.92 2.05
N GLN A 4 -8.44 -10.19 3.07
CA GLN A 4 -9.28 -9.00 2.91
C GLN A 4 -8.44 -7.79 2.49
N HIS A 5 -7.19 -7.72 2.97
CA HIS A 5 -6.27 -6.65 2.63
C HIS A 5 -4.90 -7.20 2.21
N VAL A 6 -4.51 -6.90 0.97
CA VAL A 6 -3.18 -7.19 0.43
C VAL A 6 -2.37 -5.90 0.30
N ALA A 7 -1.14 -5.91 0.81
CA ALA A 7 -0.17 -4.82 0.65
C ALA A 7 0.98 -5.26 -0.26
N ILE A 8 1.38 -4.45 -1.24
CA ILE A 8 2.41 -4.84 -2.22
C ILE A 8 3.55 -3.82 -2.27
N ILE A 9 4.77 -4.32 -2.07
CA ILE A 9 6.02 -3.59 -2.34
C ILE A 9 6.46 -3.90 -3.77
N MET A 10 6.23 -2.94 -4.68
CA MET A 10 6.41 -3.06 -6.13
C MET A 10 7.88 -2.90 -6.57
N ASP A 11 8.77 -3.74 -6.05
CA ASP A 11 10.21 -3.68 -6.29
C ASP A 11 10.63 -4.39 -7.60
N GLY A 12 11.76 -3.99 -8.18
CA GLY A 12 12.37 -4.65 -9.33
C GLY A 12 12.23 -3.92 -10.66
N ASN A 13 11.51 -2.79 -10.73
CA ASN A 13 11.32 -2.01 -11.96
C ASN A 13 12.64 -1.67 -12.68
N GLY A 14 13.61 -1.09 -11.95
CA GLY A 14 14.91 -0.73 -12.53
C GLY A 14 15.76 -1.94 -12.91
N ARG A 15 15.71 -3.02 -12.12
CA ARG A 15 16.40 -4.29 -12.42
C ARG A 15 15.85 -4.94 -13.69
N TRP A 16 14.53 -4.88 -13.87
CA TRP A 16 13.84 -5.41 -15.03
C TRP A 16 14.28 -4.72 -16.33
N ALA A 17 14.39 -3.39 -16.30
CA ALA A 17 14.86 -2.61 -17.44
C ALA A 17 16.33 -2.90 -17.75
N LYS A 18 17.19 -2.95 -16.71
CA LYS A 18 18.62 -3.24 -16.87
C LYS A 18 18.86 -4.62 -17.48
N LYS A 19 18.12 -5.66 -17.07
CA LYS A 19 18.20 -7.01 -17.65
C LYS A 19 17.90 -7.04 -19.16
N ARG A 20 17.19 -6.03 -19.68
CA ARG A 20 16.79 -5.90 -21.09
C ARG A 20 17.54 -4.79 -21.83
N PHE A 21 18.62 -4.26 -21.23
CA PHE A 21 19.40 -3.14 -21.80
C PHE A 21 18.56 -1.87 -22.06
N LEU A 22 17.50 -1.66 -21.27
CA LEU A 22 16.61 -0.51 -21.37
C LEU A 22 16.89 0.52 -20.26
N PRO A 23 16.56 1.80 -20.47
CA PRO A 23 16.61 2.79 -19.40
C PRO A 23 15.63 2.44 -18.27
N ARG A 24 15.98 2.74 -17.02
CA ARG A 24 15.17 2.45 -15.81
C ARG A 24 13.70 2.87 -15.94
N ILE A 25 13.47 4.01 -16.59
CA ILE A 25 12.16 4.57 -16.90
C ILE A 25 11.26 3.57 -17.65
N ALA A 26 11.80 2.77 -18.57
CA ALA A 26 11.02 1.76 -19.29
C ALA A 26 10.45 0.71 -18.34
N GLY A 27 11.21 0.33 -17.31
CA GLY A 27 10.76 -0.59 -16.27
C GLY A 27 9.58 -0.02 -15.49
N HIS A 28 9.64 1.25 -15.10
CA HIS A 28 8.52 1.91 -14.41
C HIS A 28 7.25 2.00 -15.25
N ARG A 29 7.37 2.27 -16.56
CA ARG A 29 6.21 2.23 -17.48
C ARG A 29 5.56 0.85 -17.55
N MET A 30 6.37 -0.22 -17.57
CA MET A 30 5.85 -1.58 -17.50
C MET A 30 5.28 -1.91 -16.11
N GLY A 31 5.85 -1.34 -15.05
CA GLY A 31 5.30 -1.42 -13.70
C GLY A 31 3.88 -0.85 -13.58
N VAL A 32 3.55 0.22 -14.31
CA VAL A 32 2.16 0.74 -14.36
C VAL A 32 1.19 -0.29 -14.95
N LYS A 33 1.62 -1.09 -15.92
CA LYS A 33 0.79 -2.19 -16.45
C LYS A 33 0.57 -3.30 -15.41
N ALA A 34 1.61 -3.62 -14.63
CA ALA A 34 1.49 -4.58 -13.53
C ALA A 34 0.54 -4.08 -12.43
N VAL A 35 0.52 -2.77 -12.13
CA VAL A 35 -0.48 -2.16 -11.22
C VAL A 35 -1.90 -2.42 -11.70
N ARG A 36 -2.18 -2.19 -13.00
CA ARG A 36 -3.53 -2.42 -13.56
C ARG A 36 -3.95 -3.89 -13.46
N ARG A 37 -3.02 -4.82 -13.72
CA ARG A 37 -3.29 -6.26 -13.53
C ARG A 37 -3.60 -6.60 -12.08
N ALA A 38 -2.78 -6.12 -11.13
CA ALA A 38 -3.00 -6.36 -9.71
C ALA A 38 -4.34 -5.81 -9.21
N ILE A 39 -4.73 -4.61 -9.67
CA ILE A 39 -6.06 -4.03 -9.38
C ILE A 39 -7.16 -4.94 -9.93
N GLN A 40 -7.07 -5.33 -11.21
CA GLN A 40 -8.09 -6.17 -11.83
C GLN A 40 -8.21 -7.54 -11.16
N PHE A 41 -7.08 -8.13 -10.74
CA PHE A 41 -7.06 -9.36 -9.95
C PHE A 41 -7.83 -9.18 -8.64
N CYS A 42 -7.54 -8.12 -7.87
CA CYS A 42 -8.27 -7.84 -6.63
C CYS A 42 -9.78 -7.63 -6.85
N VAL A 43 -10.17 -6.91 -7.91
CA VAL A 43 -11.58 -6.72 -8.29
C VAL A 43 -12.24 -8.06 -8.63
N ASN A 44 -11.62 -8.88 -9.47
CA ASN A 44 -12.16 -10.17 -9.91
C ASN A 44 -12.32 -11.16 -8.74
N HIS A 45 -11.35 -11.17 -7.81
CA HIS A 45 -11.32 -12.08 -6.67
C HIS A 45 -12.01 -11.50 -5.42
N LYS A 46 -12.63 -10.32 -5.52
CA LYS A 46 -13.34 -9.62 -4.43
C LYS A 46 -12.46 -9.43 -3.19
N ILE A 47 -11.20 -9.04 -3.39
CA ILE A 47 -10.32 -8.58 -2.32
C ILE A 47 -10.74 -7.14 -1.99
N ASN A 48 -10.94 -6.83 -0.71
CA ASN A 48 -11.57 -5.58 -0.29
C ASN A 48 -10.60 -4.39 -0.34
N THR A 49 -9.32 -4.62 -0.05
CA THR A 49 -8.31 -3.56 0.04
C THR A 49 -7.00 -3.99 -0.61
N LEU A 50 -6.46 -3.11 -1.45
CA LEU A 50 -5.13 -3.22 -2.04
C LEU A 50 -4.32 -1.97 -1.70
N THR A 51 -3.21 -2.13 -0.98
CA THR A 51 -2.26 -1.05 -0.70
C THR A 51 -0.99 -1.23 -1.50
N LEU A 52 -0.60 -0.22 -2.30
CA LEU A 52 0.57 -0.25 -3.16
C LEU A 52 1.64 0.72 -2.66
N TYR A 53 2.87 0.23 -2.44
CA TYR A 53 4.00 1.08 -2.08
C TYR A 53 4.67 1.65 -3.34
N ALA A 54 4.27 2.86 -3.72
CA ALA A 54 4.69 3.46 -4.99
C ALA A 54 5.97 4.29 -4.87
N LEU A 55 6.07 5.18 -3.88
CA LEU A 55 7.26 6.00 -3.63
C LEU A 55 7.47 6.20 -2.13
N SER A 56 8.63 5.82 -1.60
CA SER A 56 8.98 6.05 -0.19
C SER A 56 9.62 7.41 0.05
N VAL A 57 9.61 7.90 1.29
CA VAL A 57 10.39 9.09 1.69
C VAL A 57 11.87 8.94 1.32
N GLU A 58 12.46 7.77 1.55
CA GLU A 58 13.86 7.49 1.21
C GLU A 58 14.12 7.51 -0.29
N ASN A 59 13.13 7.27 -1.14
CA ASN A 59 13.31 7.43 -2.58
C ASN A 59 13.58 8.89 -2.94
N PHE A 60 12.90 9.84 -2.31
CA PHE A 60 13.12 11.27 -2.54
C PHE A 60 14.50 11.72 -2.03
N LEU A 61 14.97 11.12 -0.92
CA LEU A 61 16.27 11.43 -0.35
C LEU A 61 17.44 10.88 -1.16
N CYS A 62 17.29 9.68 -1.75
CA CYS A 62 18.43 8.94 -2.30
C CYS A 62 18.47 8.86 -3.83
N ARG A 63 17.38 9.19 -4.54
CA ARG A 63 17.34 9.09 -6.02
C ARG A 63 17.61 10.43 -6.69
N PRO A 64 18.13 10.42 -7.94
CA PRO A 64 18.27 11.65 -8.71
C PRO A 64 16.95 12.39 -8.87
N GLU A 65 16.97 13.71 -8.74
CA GLU A 65 15.79 14.57 -8.85
C GLU A 65 15.03 14.38 -10.17
N THR A 66 15.76 14.11 -11.27
CA THR A 66 15.20 13.80 -12.58
C THR A 66 14.39 12.50 -12.59
N GLU A 67 14.83 11.46 -11.88
CA GLU A 67 14.07 10.21 -11.72
C GLU A 67 12.81 10.47 -10.89
N ILE A 68 12.90 11.24 -9.80
CA ILE A 68 11.74 11.58 -8.96
C ILE A 68 10.69 12.39 -9.72
N LYS A 69 11.10 13.45 -10.42
CA LYS A 69 10.20 14.26 -11.27
C LYS A 69 9.49 13.40 -12.31
N PHE A 70 10.23 12.49 -12.95
CA PHE A 70 9.65 11.56 -13.91
C PHE A 70 8.61 10.62 -13.27
N LEU A 71 8.91 10.05 -12.10
CA LEU A 71 8.01 9.13 -11.40
C LEU A 71 6.72 9.83 -10.95
N ILE A 72 6.82 11.06 -10.45
CA ILE A 72 5.66 11.88 -10.09
C ILE A 72 4.80 12.17 -11.33
N GLY A 73 5.43 12.56 -12.45
CA GLY A 73 4.71 12.80 -13.70
C GLY A 73 4.02 11.53 -14.24
N LEU A 74 4.71 10.39 -14.21
CA LEU A 74 4.14 9.11 -14.63
C LEU A 74 2.92 8.71 -13.78
N LEU A 75 2.98 8.97 -12.48
CA LEU A 75 1.88 8.70 -11.56
C LEU A 75 0.69 9.62 -11.84
N ALA A 76 0.93 10.93 -11.93
CA ALA A 76 -0.08 11.94 -12.25
C ALA A 76 -0.81 11.59 -13.56
N ASP A 77 -0.06 11.29 -14.62
CA ASP A 77 -0.58 10.82 -15.90
C ASP A 77 -1.42 9.54 -15.76
N SER A 78 -0.96 8.59 -14.96
CA SER A 78 -1.65 7.31 -14.75
C SER A 78 -2.95 7.50 -13.97
N ILE A 79 -2.98 8.36 -12.95
CA ILE A 79 -4.21 8.67 -12.21
C ILE A 79 -5.20 9.34 -13.16
N GLN A 80 -4.77 10.37 -13.87
CA GLN A 80 -5.64 11.13 -14.77
C GLN A 80 -6.25 10.24 -15.86
N LYS A 81 -5.46 9.36 -16.49
CA LYS A 81 -5.93 8.51 -17.59
C LYS A 81 -6.88 7.39 -17.16
N ASN A 82 -6.81 6.96 -15.91
CA ASN A 82 -7.56 5.79 -15.43
C ASN A 82 -8.65 6.15 -14.41
N MET A 83 -8.79 7.42 -14.04
CA MET A 83 -9.73 7.89 -13.01
C MET A 83 -11.18 7.51 -13.31
N ASP A 84 -11.64 7.76 -14.54
CA ASP A 84 -13.02 7.45 -14.94
C ASP A 84 -13.28 5.95 -14.98
N GLU A 85 -12.31 5.16 -15.47
CA GLU A 85 -12.35 3.70 -15.47
C GLU A 85 -12.43 3.15 -14.04
N MET A 86 -11.57 3.65 -13.14
CA MET A 86 -11.58 3.26 -11.74
C MET A 86 -12.90 3.61 -11.06
N HIS A 87 -13.47 4.78 -11.35
CA HIS A 87 -14.76 5.17 -10.81
C HIS A 87 -15.88 4.25 -11.31
N ALA A 88 -15.90 3.94 -12.61
CA ALA A 88 -16.86 3.02 -13.22
C ALA A 88 -16.75 1.59 -12.68
N GLN A 89 -15.54 1.16 -12.30
CA GLN A 89 -15.30 -0.13 -11.63
C GLN A 89 -15.60 -0.10 -10.11
N ASN A 90 -16.23 0.96 -9.61
CA ASN A 90 -16.57 1.14 -8.20
C ASN A 90 -15.33 1.07 -7.26
N ILE A 91 -14.17 1.51 -7.73
CA ILE A 91 -12.93 1.53 -6.92
C ILE A 91 -12.89 2.83 -6.12
N ARG A 92 -12.65 2.74 -4.81
CA ARG A 92 -12.40 3.87 -3.93
C ARG A 92 -10.90 4.12 -3.81
N MET A 93 -10.42 5.23 -4.35
CA MET A 93 -8.99 5.56 -4.31
C MET A 93 -8.65 6.39 -3.07
N ARG A 94 -7.56 6.03 -2.39
CA ARG A 94 -6.92 6.84 -1.35
C ARG A 94 -5.42 6.96 -1.63
N ILE A 95 -4.88 8.13 -1.41
CA ILE A 95 -3.43 8.37 -1.51
C ILE A 95 -2.95 8.80 -0.12
N VAL A 96 -1.93 8.09 0.39
CA VAL A 96 -1.37 8.31 1.73
C VAL A 96 0.09 8.68 1.66
N GLY A 97 0.53 9.51 2.61
CA GLY A 97 1.87 10.06 2.70
C GLY A 97 1.86 11.59 2.73
N ASP A 98 3.04 12.19 2.69
CA ASP A 98 3.16 13.65 2.74
C ASP A 98 2.98 14.24 1.33
N HIS A 99 1.83 14.85 1.10
CA HIS A 99 1.51 15.47 -0.19
C HIS A 99 2.10 16.86 -0.36
N THR A 100 2.65 17.47 0.70
CA THR A 100 3.18 18.84 0.66
C THR A 100 4.41 18.97 -0.22
N VAL A 101 5.12 17.86 -0.46
CA VAL A 101 6.28 17.76 -1.34
C VAL A 101 5.93 17.87 -2.83
N PHE A 102 4.64 17.77 -3.17
CA PHE A 102 4.18 17.82 -4.56
C PHE A 102 3.78 19.23 -4.99
N GLY A 103 4.03 19.56 -6.25
CA GLY A 103 3.54 20.79 -6.87
C GLY A 103 2.00 20.86 -6.93
N PRO A 104 1.42 22.06 -7.09
CA PRO A 104 -0.02 22.28 -7.01
C PRO A 104 -0.82 21.39 -7.98
N THR A 105 -0.34 21.22 -9.21
CA THR A 105 -1.00 20.40 -10.23
C THR A 105 -1.18 18.94 -9.79
N VAL A 106 -0.16 18.34 -9.17
CA VAL A 106 -0.23 16.94 -8.72
C VAL A 106 -1.16 16.83 -7.52
N ARG A 107 -1.10 17.78 -6.58
CA ARG A 107 -2.02 17.79 -5.42
C ARG A 107 -3.48 17.89 -5.84
N GLU A 108 -3.79 18.78 -6.78
CA GLU A 108 -5.15 18.94 -7.32
C GLU A 108 -5.66 17.63 -7.96
N GLN A 109 -4.80 16.93 -8.72
CA GLN A 109 -5.17 15.63 -9.30
C GLN A 109 -5.42 14.55 -8.24
N ILE A 110 -4.60 14.51 -7.19
CA ILE A 110 -4.78 13.60 -6.06
C ILE A 110 -6.12 13.89 -5.35
N GLU A 111 -6.41 15.15 -5.07
CA GLU A 111 -7.66 15.59 -4.43
C GLU A 111 -8.88 15.26 -5.29
N ARG A 112 -8.80 15.51 -6.60
CA ARG A 112 -9.86 15.19 -7.56
C ARG A 112 -10.13 13.68 -7.61
N ALA A 113 -9.09 12.85 -7.70
CA ALA A 113 -9.22 11.39 -7.75
C ALA A 113 -9.93 10.84 -6.51
N GLN A 114 -9.49 11.28 -5.33
CA GLN A 114 -10.08 10.86 -4.06
C GLN A 114 -11.51 11.38 -3.91
N SER A 115 -11.79 12.62 -4.32
CA SER A 115 -13.13 13.22 -4.23
C SER A 115 -14.14 12.53 -5.14
N LEU A 116 -13.75 12.18 -6.37
CA LEU A 116 -14.60 11.47 -7.32
C LEU A 116 -14.98 10.08 -6.80
N THR A 117 -14.00 9.38 -6.23
CA THR A 117 -14.16 7.97 -5.83
C THR A 117 -14.57 7.79 -4.36
N LYS A 118 -14.76 8.88 -3.59
CA LYS A 118 -14.96 8.81 -2.12
C LYS A 118 -16.16 7.98 -1.68
N ASN A 119 -17.21 7.91 -2.51
CA ASN A 119 -18.46 7.21 -2.22
C ASN A 119 -18.50 5.80 -2.82
N ASN A 120 -17.45 5.39 -3.53
CA ASN A 120 -17.37 4.05 -4.09
C ASN A 120 -17.23 3.02 -2.97
N THR A 121 -17.85 1.86 -3.18
CA THR A 121 -17.99 0.80 -2.17
C THR A 121 -17.30 -0.51 -2.55
N GLY A 122 -16.65 -0.56 -3.71
CA GLY A 122 -15.87 -1.70 -4.17
C GLY A 122 -14.47 -1.70 -3.57
N LEU A 123 -13.47 -2.02 -4.39
CA LEU A 123 -12.07 -2.12 -3.96
C LEU A 123 -11.58 -0.80 -3.35
N ASN A 124 -11.04 -0.84 -2.14
CA ASN A 124 -10.24 0.24 -1.58
C ASN A 124 -8.82 0.16 -2.15
N LEU A 125 -8.50 1.02 -3.12
CA LEU A 125 -7.15 1.14 -3.66
C LEU A 125 -6.40 2.23 -2.92
N VAL A 126 -5.40 1.84 -2.13
CA VAL A 126 -4.52 2.76 -1.42
C VAL A 126 -3.18 2.84 -2.15
N VAL A 127 -2.72 4.05 -2.44
CA VAL A 127 -1.39 4.29 -3.02
C VAL A 127 -0.55 5.10 -2.04
N ALA A 128 0.55 4.52 -1.56
CA ALA A 128 1.47 5.16 -0.64
C ALA A 128 2.56 5.94 -1.41
N LEU A 129 2.55 7.26 -1.27
CA LEU A 129 3.42 8.22 -1.97
C LEU A 129 4.12 9.15 -1.00
N HIS A 130 5.44 9.25 -1.09
CA HIS A 130 6.22 9.96 -0.08
C HIS A 130 5.80 9.50 1.33
N TYR A 131 5.65 8.18 1.47
CA TYR A 131 5.18 7.53 2.68
C TYR A 131 6.32 6.74 3.31
N SER A 132 6.31 6.64 4.63
CA SER A 132 7.04 5.61 5.36
C SER A 132 6.32 5.33 6.68
N GLY A 133 6.47 4.13 7.24
CA GLY A 133 5.81 3.75 8.49
C GLY A 133 6.32 4.58 9.68
N ARG A 134 7.61 4.94 9.69
CA ARG A 134 8.13 5.90 10.68
C ARG A 134 7.48 7.28 10.55
N TRP A 135 7.32 7.77 9.32
CA TRP A 135 6.61 9.03 9.08
C TRP A 135 5.17 8.96 9.59
N ASP A 136 4.45 7.88 9.28
CA ASP A 136 3.06 7.65 9.71
C ASP A 136 2.91 7.70 11.23
N ILE A 137 3.79 6.98 11.95
CA ILE A 137 3.82 6.98 13.42
C ILE A 137 4.12 8.37 13.99
N VAL A 138 5.05 9.12 13.39
CA VAL A 138 5.36 10.49 13.83
C VAL A 138 4.18 11.43 13.60
N GLN A 139 3.51 11.33 12.44
CA GLN A 139 2.32 12.12 12.16
C GLN A 139 1.17 11.78 13.11
N ALA A 140 0.96 10.50 13.41
CA ALA A 140 -0.04 10.05 14.36
C ALA A 140 0.25 10.57 15.78
N ALA A 141 1.50 10.52 16.23
CA ALA A 141 1.93 11.06 17.51
C ALA A 141 1.74 12.58 17.62
N GLN A 142 2.06 13.33 16.56
CA GLN A 142 1.82 14.78 16.53
C GLN A 142 0.33 15.12 16.61
N GLN A 143 -0.52 14.41 15.86
CA GLN A 143 -1.97 14.60 15.89
C GLN A 143 -2.56 14.24 17.26
N PHE A 144 -2.14 13.11 17.84
CA PHE A 144 -2.57 12.72 19.19
C PHE A 144 -2.17 13.76 20.23
N ALA A 145 -0.92 14.26 20.18
CA ALA A 145 -0.46 15.27 21.14
C ALA A 145 -1.31 16.55 21.08
N GLN A 146 -1.63 17.03 19.87
CA GLN A 146 -2.53 18.18 19.70
C GLN A 146 -3.94 17.90 20.23
N HIS A 147 -4.48 16.72 19.91
CA HIS A 147 -5.79 16.28 20.40
C HIS A 147 -5.83 16.17 21.93
N ALA A 148 -4.78 15.63 22.55
CA ALA A 148 -4.67 15.49 23.99
C ALA A 148 -4.60 16.83 24.70
N ILE A 149 -3.86 17.80 24.15
CA ILE A 149 -3.81 19.18 24.68
C ILE A 149 -5.20 19.83 24.60
N GLN A 150 -5.87 19.73 23.46
CA GLN A 150 -7.19 20.35 23.24
C GLN A 150 -8.29 19.76 24.12
N ASN A 151 -8.21 18.47 24.44
CA ASN A 151 -9.24 17.74 25.18
C ASN A 151 -8.81 17.37 26.61
N ASN A 152 -7.67 17.88 27.09
CA ASN A 152 -7.11 17.61 28.40
C ASN A 152 -7.00 16.09 28.73
N ILE A 153 -6.54 15.30 27.76
CA ILE A 153 -6.39 13.85 27.88
C ILE A 153 -5.07 13.55 28.59
N ASN A 154 -5.10 12.66 29.59
CA ASN A 154 -3.89 12.17 30.26
C ASN A 154 -3.14 11.16 29.35
N PRO A 155 -1.92 11.44 28.88
CA PRO A 155 -1.17 10.54 28.01
C PRO A 155 -0.90 9.17 28.63
N ALA A 156 -0.88 9.06 29.97
CA ALA A 156 -0.68 7.79 30.66
C ALA A 156 -1.85 6.80 30.48
N THR A 157 -2.99 7.27 29.95
CA THR A 157 -4.16 6.43 29.65
C THR A 157 -4.22 5.97 28.20
N LEU A 158 -3.28 6.43 27.35
CA LEU A 158 -3.23 6.08 25.94
C LEU A 158 -2.99 4.59 25.75
N THR A 159 -3.86 3.94 24.99
CA THR A 159 -3.69 2.54 24.56
C THR A 159 -3.26 2.46 23.10
N GLU A 160 -2.80 1.29 22.67
CA GLU A 160 -2.51 1.01 21.24
C GLU A 160 -3.75 1.22 20.36
N THR A 161 -4.94 0.86 20.86
CA THR A 161 -6.21 1.04 20.14
C THR A 161 -6.59 2.51 19.98
N ASP A 162 -6.28 3.34 20.99
CA ASP A 162 -6.52 4.77 20.91
C ASP A 162 -5.51 5.45 19.98
N PHE A 163 -4.24 5.05 20.04
CA PHE A 163 -3.20 5.57 19.15
C PHE A 163 -3.45 5.20 17.68
N ALA A 164 -3.91 3.98 17.41
CA ALA A 164 -4.15 3.48 16.06
C ALA A 164 -5.10 4.39 15.25
N LYS A 165 -6.06 5.06 15.91
CA LYS A 165 -7.02 6.01 15.29
C LYS A 165 -6.35 7.21 14.61
N PHE A 166 -5.10 7.51 14.96
CA PHE A 166 -4.33 8.63 14.40
C PHE A 166 -3.43 8.22 13.22
N LEU A 167 -3.32 6.92 12.92
CA LEU A 167 -2.60 6.42 11.75
C LEU A 167 -3.41 6.65 10.46
N CYS A 168 -2.71 6.80 9.32
CA CYS A 168 -3.32 7.21 8.05
C CYS A 168 -4.39 6.26 7.47
N LEU A 169 -4.40 5.00 7.89
CA LEU A 169 -5.29 3.94 7.38
C LEU A 169 -6.08 3.25 8.51
N HIS A 170 -6.32 3.93 9.63
CA HIS A 170 -7.00 3.37 10.79
C HIS A 170 -8.43 2.85 10.53
N ASP A 171 -9.09 3.36 9.48
CA ASP A 171 -10.44 3.00 9.07
C ASP A 171 -10.49 1.81 8.10
N LEU A 172 -9.33 1.25 7.73
CA LEU A 172 -9.23 0.04 6.92
C LEU A 172 -8.76 -1.14 7.78
N PRO A 173 -9.13 -2.39 7.43
CA PRO A 173 -8.57 -3.57 8.09
C PRO A 173 -7.04 -3.60 7.93
N GLU A 174 -6.34 -4.19 8.89
CA GLU A 174 -4.90 -4.42 8.77
C GLU A 174 -4.57 -5.37 7.60
N PRO A 175 -3.40 -5.24 6.95
CA PRO A 175 -2.99 -6.17 5.90
C PRO A 175 -2.93 -7.61 6.41
N ASP A 176 -3.60 -8.51 5.71
CA ASP A 176 -3.49 -9.94 5.94
C ASP A 176 -2.21 -10.50 5.32
N LEU A 177 -1.88 -10.00 4.13
CA LEU A 177 -0.77 -10.45 3.30
C LEU A 177 0.03 -9.27 2.77
N MET A 178 1.35 -9.30 2.98
CA MET A 178 2.31 -8.42 2.33
C MET A 178 3.06 -9.20 1.26
N ILE A 179 3.03 -8.71 0.02
CA ILE A 179 3.78 -9.27 -1.10
C ILE A 179 4.93 -8.31 -1.43
N ARG A 180 6.15 -8.82 -1.48
CA ARG A 180 7.29 -8.07 -2.02
C ARG A 180 7.93 -8.83 -3.18
N THR A 181 8.00 -8.15 -4.31
CA THR A 181 8.65 -8.65 -5.53
C THR A 181 10.17 -8.49 -5.45
N SER A 182 10.88 -9.06 -6.44
CA SER A 182 12.31 -8.93 -6.71
C SER A 182 13.32 -9.64 -5.80
N GLY A 183 12.86 -10.52 -4.93
CA GLY A 183 13.67 -11.39 -4.07
C GLY A 183 14.19 -10.72 -2.78
N GLU A 184 13.93 -9.44 -2.59
CA GLU A 184 14.41 -8.70 -1.41
C GLU A 184 13.56 -9.02 -0.18
N GLN A 185 14.18 -9.53 0.90
CA GLN A 185 13.50 -9.95 2.12
C GLN A 185 13.53 -8.90 3.22
N ARG A 186 12.82 -7.78 3.00
CA ARG A 186 12.64 -6.72 4.01
C ARG A 186 11.36 -5.94 3.72
N ILE A 187 10.82 -5.22 4.70
CA ILE A 187 9.62 -4.38 4.50
C ILE A 187 9.95 -2.94 4.09
N SER A 188 11.21 -2.52 4.21
CA SER A 188 11.67 -1.19 3.75
C SER A 188 10.85 -0.02 4.28
N ASN A 189 10.58 0.00 5.60
CA ASN A 189 9.85 1.08 6.27
C ASN A 189 8.42 1.26 5.71
N PHE A 190 7.81 0.19 5.20
CA PHE A 190 6.41 0.18 4.76
C PHE A 190 5.51 -0.35 5.88
N MET A 191 4.39 0.34 6.15
CA MET A 191 3.32 -0.04 7.09
C MET A 191 3.81 -0.71 8.39
N LEU A 192 4.78 -0.07 9.07
CA LEU A 192 5.49 -0.67 10.21
C LEU A 192 4.55 -1.12 11.33
N TRP A 193 3.54 -0.31 11.64
CA TRP A 193 2.56 -0.61 12.67
C TRP A 193 1.63 -1.74 12.21
N GLN A 194 1.08 -1.60 11.02
CA GLN A 194 0.05 -2.48 10.49
C GLN A 194 0.59 -3.87 10.11
N PHE A 195 1.90 -4.03 9.92
CA PHE A 195 2.53 -5.31 9.61
C PHE A 195 2.83 -6.20 10.82
N ALA A 196 2.41 -5.83 12.03
CA ALA A 196 2.70 -6.58 13.25
C ALA A 196 2.29 -8.06 13.18
N TYR A 197 1.17 -8.38 12.51
CA TYR A 197 0.65 -9.74 12.37
C TYR A 197 0.35 -10.14 10.91
N THR A 198 0.93 -9.42 9.96
CA THR A 198 0.77 -9.67 8.52
C THR A 198 1.66 -10.82 8.06
N GLU A 199 1.12 -11.72 7.23
CA GLU A 199 1.92 -12.74 6.56
C GLU A 199 2.82 -12.10 5.50
N LEU A 200 4.12 -12.38 5.56
CA LEU A 200 5.11 -11.78 4.66
C LEU A 200 5.50 -12.77 3.56
N TYR A 201 5.19 -12.44 2.32
CA TYR A 201 5.48 -13.24 1.14
C TYR A 201 6.48 -12.52 0.22
N PHE A 202 7.65 -13.12 0.05
CA PHE A 202 8.73 -12.60 -0.78
C PHE A 202 8.90 -13.46 -2.02
N ILE A 203 8.94 -12.85 -3.21
CA ILE A 203 9.11 -13.56 -4.48
C ILE A 203 10.22 -12.96 -5.33
N ASP A 204 10.91 -13.80 -6.10
CA ASP A 204 12.00 -13.37 -6.98
C ASP A 204 11.51 -12.63 -8.24
N THR A 205 10.25 -12.84 -8.63
CA THR A 205 9.61 -12.18 -9.78
C THR A 205 9.77 -10.67 -9.67
N LEU A 206 10.26 -10.01 -10.73
CA LEU A 206 10.38 -8.55 -10.77
C LEU A 206 9.00 -7.94 -11.03
N TRP A 207 8.69 -6.78 -10.43
CA TRP A 207 7.36 -6.16 -10.50
C TRP A 207 6.74 -6.09 -11.92
N PRO A 208 7.47 -5.68 -12.99
CA PRO A 208 6.86 -5.62 -14.31
C PRO A 208 6.41 -6.97 -14.89
N ASP A 209 7.02 -8.07 -14.41
CA ASP A 209 6.68 -9.46 -14.77
C ASP A 209 5.66 -10.08 -13.79
N PHE A 210 5.17 -9.33 -12.79
CA PHE A 210 4.13 -9.81 -11.87
C PHE A 210 2.78 -9.90 -12.59
N ASP A 211 2.21 -11.10 -12.65
CA ASP A 211 0.98 -11.45 -13.35
C ASP A 211 -0.03 -12.15 -12.42
N ASP A 212 -1.17 -12.54 -12.97
CA ASP A 212 -2.27 -13.17 -12.21
C ASP A 212 -1.83 -14.50 -11.60
N ALA A 213 -0.95 -15.26 -12.27
CA ALA A 213 -0.41 -16.51 -11.75
C ALA A 213 0.52 -16.26 -10.54
N ALA A 214 1.38 -15.24 -10.60
CA ALA A 214 2.21 -14.84 -9.48
C ALA A 214 1.36 -14.35 -8.28
N PHE A 215 0.26 -13.64 -8.54
CA PHE A 215 -0.67 -13.21 -7.50
C PHE A 215 -1.40 -14.41 -6.88
N GLU A 216 -1.98 -15.30 -7.70
CA GLU A 216 -2.67 -16.50 -7.23
C GLU A 216 -1.76 -17.40 -6.36
N ASN A 217 -0.49 -17.53 -6.75
CA ASN A 217 0.51 -18.25 -5.95
C ASN A 217 0.71 -17.59 -4.57
N ALA A 218 0.77 -16.26 -4.50
CA ALA A 218 0.87 -15.54 -3.23
C ALA A 218 -0.34 -15.79 -2.32
N ILE A 219 -1.55 -15.79 -2.90
CA ILE A 219 -2.79 -16.11 -2.18
C ILE A 219 -2.78 -17.56 -1.69
N THR A 220 -2.34 -18.50 -2.52
CA THR A 220 -2.22 -19.92 -2.17
C THR A 220 -1.25 -20.12 -1.01
N GLU A 221 -0.11 -19.43 -1.03
CA GLU A 221 0.86 -19.49 0.07
C GLU A 221 0.32 -18.88 1.37
N PHE A 222 -0.45 -17.79 1.28
CA PHE A 222 -1.18 -17.23 2.42
C PHE A 222 -2.18 -18.24 3.01
N GLN A 223 -2.93 -18.95 2.17
CA GLN A 223 -3.94 -19.91 2.61
C GLN A 223 -3.38 -21.13 3.34
N LYS A 224 -2.10 -21.47 3.13
CA LYS A 224 -1.43 -22.57 3.82
C LYS A 224 -1.01 -22.23 5.26
N ARG A 225 -1.03 -20.94 5.63
CA ARG A 225 -0.57 -20.48 6.95
C ARG A 225 -1.65 -20.68 8.00
N ASP A 226 -1.27 -21.30 9.11
CA ASP A 226 -2.11 -21.35 10.30
C ASP A 226 -1.95 -20.04 11.09
N ARG A 227 -2.99 -19.20 11.08
CA ARG A 227 -2.97 -17.85 11.67
C ARG A 227 -3.33 -17.95 13.15
N ARG A 228 -2.31 -18.03 13.98
CA ARG A 228 -2.49 -18.33 15.41
C ARG A 228 -2.61 -17.10 16.30
N TYR A 229 -2.12 -15.93 15.89
CA TYR A 229 -2.17 -14.68 16.69
C TYR A 229 -1.74 -14.87 18.16
N GLY A 230 -0.67 -15.66 18.39
CA GLY A 230 -0.19 -15.99 19.73
C GLY A 230 -0.96 -17.12 20.46
N LYS A 231 -2.04 -17.67 19.88
CA LYS A 231 -2.73 -18.86 20.37
C LYS A 231 -1.94 -20.13 20.07
N ILE A 232 -2.13 -21.18 20.86
CA ILE A 232 -1.62 -22.53 20.55
C ILE A 232 -2.63 -23.28 19.66
N SER A 233 -2.17 -24.23 18.85
CA SER A 233 -3.01 -24.91 17.85
C SER A 233 -4.27 -25.57 18.42
N GLU A 234 -4.23 -26.01 19.68
CA GLU A 234 -5.38 -26.59 20.40
C GLU A 234 -6.51 -25.57 20.65
N GLN A 235 -6.19 -24.27 20.72
CA GLN A 235 -7.16 -23.18 20.92
C GLN A 235 -7.82 -22.71 19.61
N ILE A 236 -7.36 -23.19 18.46
CA ILE A 236 -7.90 -22.83 17.14
C ILE A 236 -9.07 -23.77 16.78
N CYS A 237 -9.09 -24.98 17.34
CA CYS A 237 -10.10 -26.01 17.10
C CYS A 237 -11.36 -25.91 17.97
N TYR A 238 -11.50 -24.89 18.83
CA TYR A 238 -12.67 -24.73 19.68
C TYR A 238 -13.37 -23.39 19.43
N GLN A 239 -14.31 -23.39 18.48
CA GLN A 239 -15.43 -22.45 18.48
C GLN A 239 -16.69 -23.26 18.74
N PRO A 240 -17.28 -23.23 19.96
CA PRO A 240 -18.66 -23.66 20.14
C PRO A 240 -19.56 -22.61 19.47
N GLU A 241 -20.62 -23.11 18.85
CA GLU A 241 -21.64 -22.41 18.04
C GLU A 241 -22.14 -21.08 18.60
#